data_AF-A0A976JKF4-F1
#
_entry.id   AF-A0A976JKF4-F1
#
_cell.length_a   1.000
_cell.length_b   1.000
_cell.length_c   1.000
_cell.angle_alpha   90.00
_cell.angle_beta   90.00
_cell.angle_gamma   90.00
#
_symmetry.space_group_name_H-M   'P 1'
#
loop_
_entity.id
_entity.type
_entity.pdbx_description
1 polymer ?
#
loop_
_entity_poly.entity_id
_entity_poly.type
_entity_poly.pdbx_seq_one_letter_code
_entity_poly.pdbx_strand_id
1 'polypeptide(L)'
;MQKIILLIFIIGLWSGIGHASVAFEVEGTLRVEEVAGQPLKMFVETDEGTLQLSNVHTPYGQGCTYGRYVVVNNIVPVGTYTLLEMIECLDDTLQVEIKDEIIFCPEIWMPVCAQPSMPNCAPGTACIQVMPEQRTFGNLCEMKAAKASFVHMGECNNQR
;
A
#
# COMPACT_ATOMS: atom_id res chain seq x y z
N MET A 1 48.75 17.86 -55.25
CA MET A 1 48.21 16.80 -54.38
C MET A 1 47.08 17.39 -53.55
N GLN A 2 45.97 16.66 -53.49
CA GLN A 2 44.60 17.16 -53.47
C GLN A 2 44.06 17.30 -52.05
N LYS A 3 43.47 18.47 -51.74
CA LYS A 3 42.78 18.75 -50.47
C LYS A 3 41.47 17.94 -50.43
N ILE A 4 41.35 17.02 -49.48
CA ILE A 4 40.09 16.31 -49.19
C ILE A 4 39.39 17.06 -48.07
N ILE A 5 38.40 17.87 -48.46
CA ILE A 5 37.42 18.49 -47.57
C ILE A 5 36.35 17.43 -47.32
N LEU A 6 36.36 16.83 -46.12
CA LEU A 6 35.33 15.88 -45.72
C LEU A 6 34.19 16.64 -45.01
N LEU A 7 33.17 16.99 -45.80
CA LEU A 7 31.87 17.45 -45.34
C LEU A 7 31.12 16.27 -44.73
N ILE A 8 31.08 16.17 -43.40
CA ILE A 8 30.18 15.23 -42.70
C ILE A 8 28.94 15.99 -42.25
N PHE A 9 27.82 15.51 -42.79
CA PHE A 9 26.42 15.82 -42.51
C PHE A 9 26.13 16.03 -41.02
N ILE A 10 25.66 17.24 -40.69
CA ILE A 10 24.90 17.52 -39.46
C ILE A 10 23.52 16.90 -39.65
N ILE A 11 23.36 15.61 -39.34
CA ILE A 11 22.04 15.00 -39.17
C ILE A 11 21.52 15.53 -37.83
N GLY A 12 20.55 16.44 -37.91
CA GLY A 12 19.79 16.92 -36.77
C GLY A 12 19.05 15.77 -36.10
N LEU A 13 19.70 15.12 -35.14
CA LEU A 13 19.03 14.43 -34.05
C LEU A 13 18.47 15.51 -33.12
N TRP A 14 17.30 16.02 -33.49
CA TRP A 14 16.36 16.55 -32.51
C TRP A 14 16.00 15.37 -31.60
N SER A 15 16.81 15.17 -30.57
CA SER A 15 16.48 14.33 -29.43
C SER A 15 15.27 14.94 -28.75
N GLY A 16 14.08 14.54 -29.20
CA GLY A 16 12.89 14.58 -28.36
C GLY A 16 13.25 13.80 -27.11
N ILE A 17 13.46 14.50 -26.01
CA ILE A 17 13.64 13.89 -24.69
C ILE A 17 12.27 13.31 -24.35
N GLY A 18 12.03 12.07 -24.76
CA GLY A 18 10.88 11.32 -24.33
C GLY A 18 11.00 11.13 -22.83
N HIS A 19 10.15 11.81 -22.06
CA HIS A 19 9.99 11.53 -20.64
C HIS A 19 9.32 10.15 -20.54
N ALA A 20 10.13 9.10 -20.43
CA ALA A 20 9.63 7.79 -20.10
C ALA A 20 9.31 7.76 -18.60
N SER A 21 8.13 7.25 -18.26
CA SER A 21 7.85 6.80 -16.90
C SER A 21 8.57 5.47 -16.68
N VAL A 22 9.38 5.41 -15.63
CA VAL A 22 10.14 4.23 -15.22
C VAL A 22 9.61 3.81 -13.85
N ALA A 23 9.24 2.54 -13.74
CA ALA A 23 8.94 1.92 -12.46
C ALA A 23 10.23 1.45 -11.80
N PHE A 24 10.38 1.71 -10.50
CA PHE A 24 11.53 1.30 -9.73
C PHE A 24 11.14 0.98 -8.29
N GLU A 25 11.98 0.18 -7.66
CA GLU A 25 11.82 -0.24 -6.27
C GLU A 25 12.46 0.77 -5.33
N VAL A 26 11.77 1.07 -4.23
CA VAL A 26 12.25 1.95 -3.16
C VAL A 26 11.96 1.32 -1.81
N GLU A 27 12.91 1.47 -0.90
CA GLU A 27 12.75 1.11 0.50
C GLU A 27 12.63 2.40 1.32
N GLY A 28 11.66 2.47 2.23
CA GLY A 28 11.44 3.69 2.99
C GLY A 28 10.22 3.68 3.89
N THR A 29 9.97 4.83 4.52
CA THR A 29 8.85 5.05 5.43
C THR A 29 7.70 5.75 4.72
N LEU A 30 6.53 5.11 4.66
CA LEU A 30 5.29 5.70 4.18
C LEU A 30 4.71 6.63 5.26
N ARG A 31 4.63 7.94 4.94
CA ARG A 31 4.00 8.96 5.78
C ARG A 31 2.77 9.54 5.13
N VAL A 32 1.76 9.79 5.95
CA VAL A 32 0.51 10.44 5.55
C VAL A 32 0.40 11.77 6.30
N GLU A 33 0.22 12.85 5.56
CA GLU A 33 -0.05 14.18 6.11
C GLU A 33 -1.53 14.52 5.89
N GLU A 34 -2.23 14.75 7.00
CA GLU A 34 -3.60 15.24 7.01
C GLU A 34 -3.61 16.72 7.41
N VAL A 35 -4.06 17.56 6.49
CA VAL A 35 -4.26 18.99 6.74
C VAL A 35 -5.74 19.30 6.60
N ALA A 36 -6.33 19.89 7.63
CA ALA A 36 -7.75 20.18 7.69
C ALA A 36 -8.21 20.97 6.44
N GLY A 37 -9.18 20.40 5.71
CA GLY A 37 -9.71 21.00 4.49
C GLY A 37 -8.84 20.83 3.23
N GLN A 38 -7.78 20.02 3.28
CA GLN A 38 -6.96 19.67 2.12
C GLN A 38 -7.01 18.16 1.82
N PRO A 39 -6.78 17.75 0.56
CA PRO A 39 -6.57 16.34 0.24
C PRO A 39 -5.38 15.78 1.01
N LEU A 40 -5.49 14.51 1.45
CA LEU A 40 -4.39 13.78 2.06
C LEU A 40 -3.18 13.78 1.13
N LYS A 41 -2.00 14.00 1.71
CA LYS A 41 -0.72 13.87 1.01
C LYS A 41 0.00 12.66 1.56
N MET A 42 0.59 11.88 0.66
CA MET A 42 1.36 10.71 1.05
C MET A 42 2.77 10.82 0.51
N PHE A 43 3.73 10.34 1.30
CA PHE A 43 5.15 10.43 1.02
C PHE A 43 5.83 9.11 1.33
N VAL A 44 6.83 8.73 0.54
CA VAL A 44 7.79 7.69 0.91
C VAL A 44 9.10 8.39 1.23
N GLU A 45 9.53 8.34 2.49
CA GLU A 45 10.82 8.85 2.95
C GLU A 45 11.87 7.75 2.80
N THR A 46 12.87 8.00 1.97
CA THR A 46 14.00 7.10 1.69
C THR A 46 15.30 7.79 2.11
N ASP A 47 16.40 7.05 2.16
CA ASP A 47 17.73 7.62 2.44
C ASP A 47 18.18 8.64 1.37
N GLU A 48 17.67 8.50 0.14
CA GLU A 48 17.96 9.38 -1.00
C GLU A 48 17.03 10.61 -1.06
N GLY A 49 16.00 10.66 -0.22
CA GLY A 49 15.05 11.76 -0.12
C GLY A 49 13.59 11.33 -0.08
N THR A 50 12.71 12.32 -0.28
CA THR A 50 11.26 12.15 -0.09
C THR A 50 10.53 12.12 -1.43
N LEU A 51 9.71 11.09 -1.62
CA LEU A 51 8.91 10.88 -2.83
C LEU A 51 7.45 11.19 -2.54
N GLN A 52 6.91 12.26 -3.14
CA GLN A 52 5.49 12.59 -3.00
C GLN A 52 4.63 11.68 -3.88
N LEU A 53 3.67 10.99 -3.27
CA LEU A 53 2.73 10.13 -3.96
C LEU A 53 1.50 10.89 -4.45
N SER A 54 1.05 10.59 -5.66
CA SER A 54 -0.17 11.18 -6.26
C SER A 54 -1.42 10.34 -6.04
N ASN A 55 -1.27 9.05 -5.74
CA ASN A 55 -2.38 8.11 -5.60
C ASN A 55 -2.87 8.05 -4.16
N VAL A 56 -3.76 8.97 -3.79
CA VAL A 56 -4.29 9.17 -2.42
C VAL A 56 -5.22 8.05 -1.91
N HIS A 57 -5.50 7.03 -2.73
CA HIS A 57 -6.61 6.09 -2.48
C HIS A 57 -6.20 4.61 -2.40
N THR A 58 -4.93 4.31 -2.17
CA THR A 58 -4.51 2.91 -2.18
C THR A 58 -4.77 2.20 -0.84
N PRO A 59 -5.43 1.02 -0.86
CA PRO A 59 -5.52 0.15 0.31
C PRO A 59 -4.17 -0.50 0.69
N TYR A 60 -3.15 -0.35 -0.15
CA TYR A 60 -1.78 -0.83 0.09
C TYR A 60 -1.15 0.01 1.20
N GLY A 61 -0.97 -0.57 2.39
CA GLY A 61 -0.42 0.17 3.52
C GLY A 61 -1.19 0.12 4.83
N GLN A 62 -2.33 -0.57 4.92
CA GLN A 62 -3.05 -0.66 6.22
C GLN A 62 -2.16 -1.31 7.29
N GLY A 63 -1.49 -0.45 8.08
CA GLY A 63 -0.59 -0.78 9.17
C GLY A 63 0.91 -0.78 8.83
N CYS A 64 1.32 -0.70 7.56
CA CYS A 64 2.75 -0.79 7.21
C CYS A 64 3.36 0.59 7.03
N THR A 65 4.13 1.05 8.01
CA THR A 65 4.79 2.35 7.94
C THR A 65 6.15 2.28 7.26
N TYR A 66 6.87 1.16 7.36
CA TYR A 66 8.18 0.98 6.73
C TYR A 66 8.20 -0.28 5.86
N GLY A 67 8.71 -0.16 4.64
CA GLY A 67 8.68 -1.28 3.71
C GLY A 67 9.33 -1.00 2.36
N ARG A 68 9.12 -1.95 1.46
CA ARG A 68 9.64 -1.96 0.11
C ARG A 68 8.50 -1.81 -0.88
N TYR A 69 8.62 -0.84 -1.78
CA TYR A 69 7.55 -0.36 -2.64
C TYR A 69 8.01 -0.28 -4.09
N VAL A 70 7.11 -0.55 -5.03
CA VAL A 70 7.30 -0.20 -6.45
C VAL A 70 6.59 1.12 -6.72
N VAL A 71 7.36 2.12 -7.15
CA VAL A 71 6.85 3.43 -7.54
C VAL A 71 7.15 3.71 -8.99
N VAL A 72 6.34 4.55 -9.62
CA VAL A 72 6.58 5.05 -10.98
C VAL A 72 6.54 6.56 -10.99
N ASN A 73 7.52 7.20 -11.64
CA ASN A 73 7.51 8.66 -11.78
C ASN A 73 6.37 9.11 -12.70
N ASN A 74 5.61 10.09 -12.25
CA ASN A 74 4.55 10.68 -13.04
C ASN A 74 5.11 11.73 -14.01
N ILE A 75 4.60 11.72 -15.23
CA ILE A 75 4.86 12.80 -16.20
C ILE A 75 4.06 14.04 -15.77
N VAL A 76 2.83 13.85 -15.30
CA VAL A 76 1.96 14.90 -14.76
C VAL A 76 1.20 14.35 -13.54
N PRO A 77 1.26 15.01 -12.37
CA PRO A 77 2.08 16.17 -12.06
C PRO A 77 3.58 15.81 -11.94
N VAL A 78 4.45 16.70 -12.45
CA VAL A 78 5.91 16.52 -12.38
C VAL A 78 6.36 16.51 -10.93
N GLY A 79 7.34 15.66 -10.60
CA GLY A 79 7.90 15.55 -9.25
C GLY A 79 7.03 14.72 -8.29
N THR A 80 6.04 14.01 -8.82
CA THR A 80 5.24 13.06 -8.05
C THR A 80 5.41 11.65 -8.58
N TYR A 81 5.02 10.69 -7.76
CA TYR A 81 5.12 9.27 -8.05
C TYR A 81 3.77 8.59 -7.83
N THR A 82 3.51 7.53 -8.57
CA THR A 82 2.40 6.63 -8.28
C THR A 82 2.95 5.38 -7.61
N LEU A 83 2.43 5.05 -6.43
CA LEU A 83 2.71 3.78 -5.78
C LEU A 83 1.92 2.67 -6.49
N LEU A 84 2.63 1.73 -7.12
CA LEU A 84 2.03 0.61 -7.85
C LEU A 84 1.75 -0.57 -6.93
N GLU A 85 2.73 -0.91 -6.08
CA GLU A 85 2.69 -2.12 -5.25
C GLU A 85 3.56 -1.94 -3.99
N MET A 86 3.17 -2.59 -2.90
CA MET A 86 4.05 -2.84 -1.76
C MET A 86 4.55 -4.28 -1.88
N ILE A 87 5.85 -4.45 -2.07
CA ILE A 87 6.50 -5.77 -2.20
C ILE A 87 6.59 -6.44 -0.83
N GLU A 88 7.06 -5.70 0.16
CA GLU A 88 7.38 -6.24 1.48
C GLU A 88 7.11 -5.18 2.55
N CYS A 89 6.49 -5.60 3.66
CA CYS A 89 6.40 -4.76 4.84
C CYS A 89 7.55 -5.12 5.78
N LEU A 90 8.45 -4.16 6.01
CA LEU A 90 9.65 -4.31 6.84
C LEU A 90 9.45 -3.70 8.23
N ASP A 91 8.24 -3.25 8.54
CA ASP A 91 7.90 -2.68 9.83
C ASP A 91 7.99 -3.76 10.91
N ASP A 92 9.07 -3.74 11.69
CA ASP A 92 9.28 -4.66 12.83
C ASP A 92 8.19 -4.48 13.91
N THR A 93 7.46 -3.36 13.91
CA THR A 93 6.32 -3.15 14.82
C THR A 93 5.07 -3.94 14.39
N LEU A 94 5.07 -4.51 13.18
CA LEU A 94 4.05 -5.43 12.69
C LEU A 94 4.36 -6.90 13.03
N GLN A 95 5.38 -7.15 13.85
CA GLN A 95 5.41 -8.35 14.67
C GLN A 95 4.34 -8.20 15.76
N VAL A 96 3.10 -8.52 15.41
CA VAL A 96 2.06 -8.81 16.39
C VAL A 96 2.51 -10.08 17.13
N GLU A 97 3.39 -9.93 18.12
CA GLU A 97 3.48 -10.90 19.20
C GLU A 97 2.10 -10.92 19.86
N ILE A 98 1.30 -11.93 19.52
CA ILE A 98 0.00 -12.19 20.15
C ILE A 98 0.28 -12.61 21.60
N LYS A 99 0.52 -11.63 22.46
CA LYS A 99 0.65 -11.78 23.89
C LYS A 99 -0.03 -10.59 24.56
N ASP A 100 -1.36 -10.65 24.58
CA ASP A 100 -2.25 -9.75 25.34
C ASP A 100 -2.13 -8.24 25.04
N GLU A 101 -2.09 -7.86 23.76
CA GLU A 101 -1.94 -6.45 23.36
C GLU A 101 -3.27 -5.80 22.92
N ILE A 102 -3.54 -4.60 23.43
CA ILE A 102 -4.68 -3.76 23.07
C ILE A 102 -4.42 -3.21 21.66
N ILE A 103 -5.07 -3.78 20.66
CA ILE A 103 -4.98 -3.29 19.27
C ILE A 103 -5.85 -2.04 19.13
N PHE A 104 -5.21 -0.88 18.95
CA PHE A 104 -5.92 0.37 18.67
C PHE A 104 -6.16 0.51 17.17
N CYS A 105 -7.42 0.46 16.75
CA CYS A 105 -7.78 0.62 15.35
C CYS A 105 -8.29 2.04 15.08
N PRO A 106 -7.83 2.67 13.98
CA PRO A 106 -8.35 3.96 13.57
C PRO A 106 -9.83 3.83 13.16
N GLU A 107 -10.63 4.87 13.43
CA GLU A 107 -12.05 4.93 13.06
C GLU A 107 -12.25 5.30 11.58
N ILE A 108 -11.51 4.64 10.68
CA ILE A 108 -11.64 4.84 9.23
C ILE A 108 -12.51 3.71 8.66
N TRP A 109 -13.61 4.08 8.02
CA TRP A 109 -14.52 3.12 7.38
C TRP A 109 -14.00 2.73 5.99
N MET A 110 -13.41 1.55 5.90
CA MET A 110 -12.97 0.86 4.69
C MET A 110 -13.37 -0.62 4.82
N PRO A 111 -14.65 -0.96 4.55
CA PRO A 111 -15.22 -2.23 4.99
C PRO A 111 -14.50 -3.42 4.37
N VAL A 112 -14.40 -4.50 5.15
CA VAL A 112 -13.78 -5.75 4.74
C VAL A 112 -14.65 -6.92 5.14
N CYS A 113 -14.87 -7.86 4.22
CA CYS A 113 -15.53 -9.11 4.50
C CYS A 113 -14.50 -10.14 4.97
N ALA A 114 -14.74 -10.70 6.14
CA ALA A 114 -13.84 -11.67 6.75
C ALA A 114 -14.60 -12.81 7.46
N GLN A 115 -13.92 -13.94 7.59
CA GLN A 115 -14.38 -15.12 8.31
C GLN A 115 -13.92 -15.04 9.77
N PRO A 116 -14.82 -14.88 10.76
CA PRO A 116 -14.43 -14.84 12.17
C PRO A 116 -13.72 -16.12 12.61
N SER A 117 -12.87 -15.99 13.64
CA SER A 117 -12.21 -17.14 14.25
C SER A 117 -13.20 -18.10 14.89
N MET A 118 -12.85 -19.38 14.88
CA MET A 118 -13.70 -20.42 15.47
C MET A 118 -13.74 -20.25 16.99
N PRO A 119 -14.92 -20.32 17.63
CA PRO A 119 -15.00 -20.21 19.08
C PRO A 119 -14.28 -21.37 19.76
N ASN A 120 -13.40 -21.06 20.71
CA ASN A 120 -12.76 -22.07 21.55
C ASN A 120 -13.82 -22.74 22.44
N CYS A 121 -13.93 -24.05 22.31
CA CYS A 121 -14.86 -24.84 23.10
C CYS A 121 -14.24 -25.14 24.47
N ALA A 122 -15.04 -25.10 25.54
CA ALA A 122 -14.56 -25.47 26.86
C ALA A 122 -14.12 -26.95 26.89
N PRO A 123 -13.07 -27.31 27.64
CA PRO A 123 -12.65 -28.69 27.76
C PRO A 123 -13.80 -29.56 28.29
N GLY A 124 -14.11 -30.66 27.59
CA GLY A 124 -15.15 -31.61 28.00
C GLY A 124 -16.57 -31.26 27.54
N THR A 125 -16.79 -30.18 26.78
CA THR A 125 -18.08 -29.90 26.15
C THR A 125 -18.08 -30.31 24.68
N ALA A 126 -19.06 -31.11 24.27
CA ALA A 126 -19.32 -31.38 22.86
C ALA A 126 -20.00 -30.15 22.24
N CYS A 127 -19.21 -29.23 21.71
CA CYS A 127 -19.73 -28.15 20.89
C CYS A 127 -19.79 -28.64 19.45
N ILE A 128 -20.97 -28.51 18.83
CA ILE A 128 -21.08 -28.61 17.39
C ILE A 128 -20.31 -27.41 16.84
N GLN A 129 -19.13 -27.66 16.29
CA GLN A 129 -18.27 -26.64 15.71
C GLN A 129 -18.93 -26.12 14.43
N VAL A 130 -19.87 -25.18 14.58
CA VAL A 130 -20.46 -24.48 13.45
C VAL A 130 -19.51 -23.36 13.04
N MET A 131 -19.12 -23.35 11.78
CA MET A 131 -18.32 -22.27 11.23
C MET A 131 -19.12 -20.97 11.34
N PRO A 132 -18.58 -19.91 11.99
CA PRO A 132 -19.32 -18.67 12.15
C PRO A 132 -19.63 -18.06 10.78
N GLU A 133 -20.72 -17.30 10.68
CA GLU A 133 -21.02 -16.59 9.44
C GLU A 133 -19.99 -15.51 9.15
N GLN A 134 -19.76 -15.23 7.87
CA GLN A 134 -18.89 -14.14 7.44
C GLN A 134 -19.42 -12.80 7.95
N ARG A 135 -18.50 -11.93 8.37
CA ARG A 135 -18.83 -10.64 8.95
C ARG A 135 -18.07 -9.51 8.29
N THR A 136 -18.76 -8.37 8.12
CA THR A 136 -18.16 -7.11 7.73
C THR A 136 -17.47 -6.45 8.93
N PHE A 137 -16.21 -6.07 8.74
CA PHE A 137 -15.42 -5.26 9.66
C PHE A 137 -15.24 -3.87 9.09
N GLY A 138 -15.07 -2.85 9.95
CA GLY A 138 -14.92 -1.47 9.50
C GLY A 138 -13.64 -1.21 8.72
N ASN A 139 -12.57 -1.96 9.01
CA ASN A 139 -11.29 -1.94 8.28
C ASN A 139 -10.44 -3.20 8.56
N LEU A 140 -9.27 -3.33 7.91
CA LEU A 140 -8.38 -4.50 8.12
C LEU A 140 -7.80 -4.54 9.54
N CYS A 141 -7.62 -3.39 10.21
CA CYS A 141 -7.14 -3.39 11.59
C CYS A 141 -8.16 -4.09 12.49
N GLU A 142 -9.43 -3.71 12.43
CA GLU A 142 -10.49 -4.32 13.23
C GLU A 142 -10.63 -5.82 12.95
N MET A 143 -10.53 -6.20 11.68
CA MET A 143 -10.52 -7.61 11.27
C MET A 143 -9.36 -8.39 11.92
N LYS A 144 -8.14 -7.85 11.86
CA LYS A 144 -6.95 -8.45 12.47
C LYS A 144 -7.07 -8.50 13.99
N ALA A 145 -7.60 -7.45 14.61
CA ALA A 145 -7.86 -7.40 16.05
C ALA A 145 -8.80 -8.50 16.51
N ALA A 146 -9.81 -8.83 15.69
CA ALA A 146 -10.72 -9.95 15.94
C ALA A 146 -10.15 -11.33 15.55
N LYS A 147 -8.90 -11.40 15.07
CA LYS A 147 -8.26 -12.62 14.54
C LYS A 147 -9.10 -13.29 13.45
N ALA A 148 -9.80 -12.49 12.64
CA ALA A 148 -10.60 -12.98 11.54
C ALA A 148 -9.73 -13.20 10.29
N SER A 149 -10.10 -14.17 9.46
CA SER A 149 -9.44 -14.46 8.19
C SER A 149 -10.05 -13.63 7.07
N PHE A 150 -9.22 -12.87 6.35
CA PHE A 150 -9.65 -12.06 5.21
C PHE A 150 -10.34 -12.91 4.14
N VAL A 151 -11.45 -12.40 3.57
CA VAL A 151 -12.12 -13.01 2.42
C VAL A 151 -12.03 -12.08 1.21
N HIS A 152 -12.56 -10.86 1.31
CA HIS A 152 -12.48 -9.85 0.24
C HIS A 152 -12.68 -8.42 0.78
N MET A 153 -12.29 -7.41 0.00
CA MET A 153 -12.57 -5.99 0.31
C MET A 153 -14.05 -5.67 0.07
N GLY A 154 -14.61 -4.74 0.85
CA GLY A 154 -16.02 -4.38 0.82
C GLY A 154 -16.85 -5.16 1.85
N GLU A 155 -18.15 -4.89 1.89
CA GLU A 155 -19.09 -5.53 2.82
C GLU A 155 -19.40 -6.98 2.41
N CYS A 156 -19.71 -7.84 3.37
CA CYS A 156 -20.15 -9.21 3.08
C CYS A 156 -21.54 -9.22 2.46
N ASN A 157 -21.74 -10.02 1.40
CA ASN A 157 -23.00 -10.09 0.65
C ASN A 157 -24.22 -10.62 1.44
N ASN A 158 -23.98 -11.31 2.56
CA ASN A 158 -25.01 -12.10 3.25
C ASN A 158 -25.50 -11.48 4.57
N GLN A 159 -25.19 -10.22 4.86
CA GLN A 159 -25.54 -9.56 6.14
C GLN A 159 -26.77 -8.62 6.06
N ARG A 160 -27.74 -8.92 5.19
CA ARG A 160 -28.94 -8.10 4.98
C ARG A 160 -30.17 -8.64 5.70
#